data_AF-A0A8T6N6F8-F1
#
_entry.id   AF-A0A8T6N6F8-F1
#
_cell.length_a   1.000
_cell.length_b   1.000
_cell.length_c   1.000
_cell.angle_alpha   90.00
_cell.angle_beta   90.00
_cell.angle_gamma   90.00
#
_symmetry.space_group_name_H-M   'P 1'
#
loop_
_entity.id
_entity.type
_entity.pdbx_description
1 polymer ?
#
loop_
_entity_poly.entity_id
_entity_poly.type
_entity_poly.pdbx_seq_one_letter_code
_entity_poly.pdbx_strand_id
1 'polypeptide(L)' 'MYNSRDEALDLVENGVVSAENMLTMCLKYMSTDDVADMLDCNELSSRFMDEDGDEEDYEDDGQPSWEQEWEDFGECYE' A
#
# COMPACT_ATOMS: atom_id res chain seq x y z
N MET A 1 21.77 -11.37 15.19
CA MET A 1 21.20 -12.36 16.12
C MET A 1 20.30 -13.24 15.28
N TYR A 2 20.54 -14.55 15.27
CA TYR A 2 19.75 -15.48 14.48
C TYR A 2 18.34 -15.58 15.07
N ASN A 3 17.32 -15.44 14.22
CA ASN A 3 15.92 -15.48 14.62
C ASN A 3 15.11 -16.42 13.70
N SER A 4 13.84 -16.65 14.02
CA SER A 4 12.99 -17.61 13.29
C SER A 4 12.82 -17.29 11.80
N ARG A 5 12.98 -16.02 11.37
CA ARG A 5 12.99 -15.67 9.95
C ARG A 5 14.25 -16.17 9.25
N ASP A 6 15.39 -16.04 9.91
CA ASP A 6 16.67 -16.52 9.40
C ASP A 6 16.63 -18.05 9.24
N GLU A 7 16.02 -18.76 10.20
CA GLU A 7 15.76 -20.21 10.11
C GLU A 7 14.87 -20.60 8.94
N ALA A 8 13.77 -19.88 8.74
CA ALA A 8 12.87 -20.14 7.61
C ALA A 8 13.57 -19.89 6.25
N LEU A 9 14.42 -18.86 6.17
CA LEU A 9 15.20 -18.55 4.97
C LEU A 9 16.25 -19.62 4.70
N ASP A 10 17.00 -20.07 5.71
CA ASP A 10 17.99 -21.14 5.57
C ASP A 10 17.35 -22.45 5.07
N LEU A 11 16.14 -22.78 5.52
CA LEU A 11 15.41 -23.96 5.04
C LEU A 11 15.08 -23.87 3.54
N VAL A 12 14.79 -22.67 3.04
CA VAL A 12 14.55 -22.43 1.61
C VAL A 12 15.86 -22.45 0.82
N GLU A 13 16.90 -21.78 1.30
CA GLU A 13 18.21 -21.71 0.65
C GLU A 13 18.90 -23.08 0.54
N ASN A 14 18.77 -23.91 1.57
CA ASN A 14 19.28 -25.28 1.57
C ASN A 14 18.41 -26.27 0.77
N GLY A 15 17.31 -25.81 0.18
CA GLY A 15 16.42 -26.62 -0.65
C GLY A 15 15.59 -27.64 0.12
N VAL A 16 15.44 -27.48 1.44
CA VAL A 16 14.59 -28.35 2.28
C VAL A 16 13.12 -28.13 1.94
N VAL A 17 12.73 -26.89 1.65
CA VAL A 17 11.38 -26.49 1.25
C VAL A 17 11.48 -25.49 0.11
N SER A 18 10.60 -25.57 -0.89
CA SER A 18 10.54 -24.54 -1.94
C SER A 18 9.96 -23.23 -1.39
N ALA A 19 10.35 -22.09 -1.96
CA ALA A 19 9.82 -20.78 -1.54
C ALA A 19 8.28 -20.72 -1.61
N GLU A 20 7.68 -21.31 -2.65
CA GLU A 20 6.23 -21.38 -2.82
C GLU A 20 5.54 -22.19 -1.71
N ASN A 21 6.13 -23.33 -1.31
CA ASN A 21 5.60 -24.13 -0.22
C ASN A 21 5.74 -23.41 1.12
N MET A 22 6.86 -22.73 1.36
CA MET A 22 7.06 -21.92 2.57
C MET A 22 6.01 -20.80 2.64
N LEU A 23 5.81 -20.06 1.56
CA LEU A 23 4.78 -19.02 1.47
C LEU A 23 3.37 -19.58 1.72
N THR A 24 3.02 -20.69 1.09
CA THR A 24 1.71 -21.33 1.28
C THR A 24 1.49 -21.79 2.72
N MET A 25 2.52 -22.31 3.38
CA MET A 25 2.45 -22.70 4.78
C MET A 25 2.27 -21.49 5.70
N CYS A 26 3.00 -20.40 5.47
CA CYS A 26 2.82 -19.15 6.22
C CYS A 26 1.40 -18.60 6.06
N LEU A 27 0.89 -18.50 4.82
CA LEU A 27 -0.46 -18.01 4.54
C LEU A 27 -1.56 -18.86 5.19
N LYS A 28 -1.37 -20.18 5.28
CA LYS A 28 -2.31 -21.08 5.96
C LYS A 28 -2.26 -20.99 7.49
N TYR A 29 -1.12 -20.60 8.04
CA TYR A 29 -0.90 -20.50 9.48
C TYR A 29 -1.42 -19.16 10.04
N MET A 30 -1.24 -18.07 9.28
CA MET A 30 -1.73 -16.73 9.64
C MET A 30 -3.27 -16.67 9.61
N SER A 31 -3.86 -15.80 10.42
CA SER A 31 -5.30 -15.52 10.33
C SER A 31 -5.62 -14.72 9.06
N THR A 32 -6.89 -14.67 8.66
CA THR A 32 -7.32 -13.85 7.53
C THR A 32 -7.03 -12.36 7.76
N ASP A 33 -7.11 -11.92 9.01
CA ASP A 33 -6.88 -10.52 9.40
C ASP A 33 -5.38 -10.20 9.31
N ASP A 34 -4.49 -11.09 9.80
CA ASP A 34 -3.05 -10.93 9.67
C ASP A 34 -2.60 -10.90 8.19
N VAL A 35 -3.24 -11.70 7.34
CA VAL A 35 -2.96 -11.72 5.89
C VAL A 35 -3.41 -10.41 5.24
N ALA A 36 -4.57 -9.88 5.62
CA ALA A 36 -5.05 -8.59 5.14
C ALA A 36 -4.10 -7.45 5.53
N ASP A 37 -3.70 -7.38 6.80
CA ASP A 37 -2.75 -6.38 7.30
C ASP A 37 -1.38 -6.49 6.61
N MET A 38 -0.91 -7.72 6.35
CA MET A 38 0.33 -7.94 5.60
C MET A 38 0.22 -7.42 4.16
N LEU A 39 -0.88 -7.69 3.47
CA LEU A 39 -1.12 -7.19 2.11
C LEU A 39 -1.21 -5.66 2.09
N ASP A 40 -1.88 -5.09 3.09
CA ASP A 40 -2.03 -3.65 3.26
C ASP A 40 -0.69 -2.93 3.48
N CYS A 41 0.15 -3.44 4.38
CA CYS A 41 1.46 -2.86 4.68
C CYS A 41 2.44 -2.88 3.49
N ASN A 42 2.19 -3.72 2.49
CA ASN A 42 2.99 -3.81 1.28
C ASN A 42 2.27 -3.23 0.06
N GLU A 43 1.14 -2.54 0.25
CA GLU A 43 0.33 -1.94 -0.83
C GLU A 43 -0.15 -2.97 -1.87
N LEU A 44 -0.29 -4.24 -1.48
CA LEU A 44 -0.69 -5.35 -2.35
C LEU A 44 -2.18 -5.69 -2.26
N SER A 45 -2.93 -5.08 -1.35
CA SER A 45 -4.37 -5.30 -1.22
C SER A 45 -5.14 -4.67 -2.38
N SER A 46 -6.29 -5.24 -2.76
CA SER A 46 -7.11 -4.75 -3.88
C SER A 46 -7.42 -3.26 -3.82
N ARG A 47 -7.62 -2.69 -2.63
CA ARG A 47 -7.88 -1.25 -2.45
C ARG A 47 -6.77 -0.32 -2.92
N PHE A 48 -5.55 -0.82 -3.12
CA PHE A 48 -4.40 -0.08 -3.66
C PHE A 48 -4.10 -0.47 -5.12
N MET A 49 -4.61 -1.61 -5.59
CA MET A 49 -4.40 -2.08 -6.97
C MET A 49 -5.50 -1.62 -7.94
N ASP A 50 -6.66 -1.22 -7.42
CA ASP A 50 -7.76 -0.65 -8.22
C ASP A 50 -7.45 0.80 -8.70
N GLU A 51 -6.27 1.34 -8.37
CA GLU A 51 -5.77 2.66 -8.80
C GLU A 51 -4.92 2.61 -10.09
N ASP A 52 -4.72 1.42 -10.69
CA ASP A 52 -4.24 1.27 -12.08
C ASP A 52 -5.39 1.43 -13.11
N GLY A 53 -6.43 2.19 -12.76
CA GLY A 53 -7.59 2.49 -13.59
C GLY A 53 -7.95 3.96 -13.49
N ASP A 54 -7.20 4.81 -14.19
CA ASP A 54 -7.58 6.15 -14.64
C ASP A 54 -8.40 6.99 -13.64
N GLU A 55 -7.74 7.76 -12.78
CA GLU A 55 -8.23 9.10 -12.43
C GLU A 55 -7.05 9.86 -11.81
N GLU A 56 -6.46 10.76 -12.61
CA GLU A 56 -5.74 11.90 -12.06
C GLU A 56 -6.66 12.52 -11.01
N ASP A 57 -6.27 12.36 -9.75
CA ASP A 57 -6.85 13.01 -8.59
C ASP A 57 -6.70 14.54 -8.74
N TYR A 58 -7.54 15.11 -9.61
CA TYR A 58 -8.01 16.47 -9.47
C TYR A 58 -9.12 16.44 -8.42
N GLU A 59 -8.75 16.09 -7.19
CA GLU A 59 -9.49 16.48 -6.00
C GLU A 59 -9.73 17.99 -6.13
N ASP A 60 -10.97 18.36 -6.46
CA ASP A 60 -11.51 19.68 -6.13
C ASP A 60 -11.49 19.75 -4.60
N ASP A 61 -10.32 20.10 -4.06
CA ASP A 61 -9.95 20.19 -2.64
C ASP A 61 -10.75 21.26 -1.88
N GLY A 62 -11.79 21.79 -2.51
CA GLY A 62 -12.59 22.91 -2.04
C GLY A 62 -11.78 24.20 -1.93
N GLN A 63 -10.51 24.23 -2.37
CA GLN A 63 -9.79 25.47 -2.48
C GLN A 63 -10.26 26.18 -3.74
N PRO A 64 -10.67 27.45 -3.61
CA PRO A 64 -10.94 28.26 -4.80
C PRO A 64 -9.70 28.25 -5.68
N SER A 65 -9.89 28.27 -6.99
CA SER A 65 -8.76 28.43 -7.89
C SER A 65 -8.01 29.72 -7.53
N TRP A 66 -6.72 29.79 -7.83
CA TRP A 66 -5.96 31.03 -7.67
C TRP A 66 -6.65 32.20 -8.39
N GLU A 67 -7.34 31.98 -9.51
CA GLU A 67 -8.13 33.04 -10.18
C GLU A 67 -9.28 33.57 -9.31
N GLN A 68 -10.02 32.69 -8.64
CA GLN A 68 -11.11 33.08 -7.73
C GLN A 68 -10.58 33.78 -6.46
N GLU A 69 -9.43 33.34 -5.95
CA GLU A 69 -8.78 34.00 -4.80
C GLU A 69 -8.30 35.43 -5.16
N TRP A 70 -7.82 35.63 -6.40
CA TRP A 70 -7.37 36.94 -6.88
C TRP A 70 -8.53 37.87 -7.24
N GLU A 71 -9.68 37.36 -7.68
CA GLU A 71 -10.90 38.17 -7.85
C GLU A 71 -11.37 38.73 -6.50
N ASP A 72 -11.37 37.91 -5.44
CA ASP A 72 -11.79 38.35 -4.09
C ASP A 72 -10.77 39.32 -3.45
N PHE A 73 -9.48 39.14 -3.75
CA PHE A 73 -8.41 40.06 -3.30
C PHE A 73 -8.31 41.36 -4.13
N GLY A 74 -8.67 41.31 -5.42
CA GLY A 74 -8.55 42.41 -6.39
C GLY A 74 -9.63 43.50 -6.31
N GLU A 75 -10.70 43.26 -5.56
CA GLU A 75 -11.78 44.24 -5.33
C GLU A 75 -11.38 45.39 -4.36
N CYS A 76 -10.18 45.33 -3.74
CA CYS A 76 -9.74 46.30 -2.73
C CYS A 76 -8.82 47.43 -3.26
N TYR A 77 -9.10 47.99 -4.44
CA TYR A 77 -8.51 49.29 -4.83
C TYR A 77 -9.59 50.27 -5.31
N GLU A 78 -10.28 50.89 -4.36
CA GLU A 78 -10.74 52.30 -4.46
C GLU A 78 -9.63 53.26 -4.01
#